data_AF-A0A9N9CYX7-F1
#
_entry.id   AF-A0A9N9CYX7-F1
#
_cell.length_a   1.000
_cell.length_b   1.000
_cell.length_c   1.000
_cell.angle_alpha   90.00
_cell.angle_beta   90.00
_cell.angle_gamma   90.00
#
_symmetry.space_group_name_H-M   'P 1'
#
loop_
_entity.id
_entity.type
_entity.pdbx_description
1 polymer ?
#
loop_
_entity_poly.entity_id
_entity_poly.type
_entity_poly.pdbx_seq_one_letter_code
_entity_poly.pdbx_strand_id
1 'polypeptide(L)'
;MINRYAGLFKYRVFKNQYSIEFLLPTGKRCRECERFARKIVNNMNDSSTRLIGMSPNDATKLERIYSEASVKYNRPIGVDESQLPKDDSEPQRPFVREQLMHIKEKPMLPPRWILEDNQIYI
;
A
#
# COMPACT_ATOMS: atom_id res chain seq x y z
N MET A 1 8.70 18.08 -5.23
CA MET A 1 7.97 17.78 -3.97
C MET A 1 6.47 17.54 -4.21
N ILE A 2 5.80 18.40 -5.00
CA ILE A 2 4.36 18.30 -5.35
C ILE A 2 3.93 16.92 -5.90
N ASN A 3 4.77 16.30 -6.75
CA ASN A 3 4.44 15.03 -7.40
C ASN A 3 4.24 13.85 -6.41
N ARG A 4 4.95 13.82 -5.27
CA ARG A 4 4.80 12.72 -4.29
C ARG A 4 3.49 12.84 -3.53
N TYR A 5 3.14 14.04 -3.09
CA TYR A 5 1.88 14.28 -2.38
C TYR A 5 0.68 14.01 -3.29
N ALA A 6 0.66 14.57 -4.50
CA ALA A 6 -0.40 14.36 -5.46
C ALA A 6 -0.55 12.87 -5.85
N GLY A 7 0.58 12.17 -6.01
CA GLY A 7 0.58 10.73 -6.26
C GLY A 7 -0.05 9.91 -5.12
N LEU A 8 0.34 10.19 -3.87
CA LEU A 8 -0.21 9.51 -2.70
C LEU A 8 -1.71 9.80 -2.51
N PHE A 9 -2.13 11.06 -2.70
CA PHE A 9 -3.53 11.45 -2.65
C PHE A 9 -4.35 10.69 -3.71
N LYS A 10 -3.89 10.71 -4.98
CA LYS A 10 -4.56 10.00 -6.07
C LYS A 10 -4.68 8.50 -5.79
N TYR A 11 -3.62 7.88 -5.27
CA TYR A 11 -3.63 6.47 -4.89
C TYR A 11 -4.67 6.16 -3.81
N ARG A 12 -4.72 6.95 -2.74
CA ARG A 12 -5.68 6.76 -1.64
C ARG A 12 -7.13 6.97 -2.08
N VAL A 13 -7.39 8.00 -2.90
CA VAL A 13 -8.73 8.26 -3.46
C VAL A 13 -9.17 7.10 -4.35
N PHE A 14 -8.29 6.65 -5.25
CA PHE A 14 -8.58 5.53 -6.15
C PHE A 14 -8.86 4.23 -5.37
N LYS A 15 -8.04 3.91 -4.36
CA LYS A 15 -8.23 2.71 -3.53
C LYS A 15 -9.60 2.72 -2.85
N ASN A 16 -10.01 3.85 -2.26
CA ASN A 16 -11.32 3.97 -1.63
C ASN A 16 -12.47 3.91 -2.65
N GLN A 17 -12.34 4.59 -3.80
CA GLN A 17 -13.34 4.52 -4.86
C GLN A 17 -13.53 3.08 -5.33
N TYR A 18 -12.44 2.37 -5.61
CA TYR A 18 -12.47 0.98 -6.05
C TYR A 18 -13.15 0.06 -5.03
N SER A 19 -12.83 0.21 -3.74
CA SER A 19 -13.47 -0.57 -2.67
C SER A 19 -14.98 -0.32 -2.56
N ILE A 20 -15.43 0.91 -2.72
CA ILE A 20 -16.86 1.24 -2.67
C ILE A 20 -17.58 0.74 -3.92
N GLU A 21 -17.01 0.94 -5.10
CA GLU A 21 -17.60 0.49 -6.37
C GLU A 21 -17.73 -1.04 -6.44
N PHE A 22 -16.82 -1.78 -5.80
CA PHE A 22 -16.94 -3.24 -5.66
C PHE A 22 -18.20 -3.67 -4.89
N LEU A 23 -18.67 -2.86 -3.95
CA LEU A 23 -19.88 -3.13 -3.16
C LEU A 23 -21.16 -2.63 -3.84
N LEU A 24 -21.04 -1.83 -4.89
CA LEU A 24 -22.18 -1.29 -5.62
C LEU A 24 -22.68 -2.26 -6.69
N PRO A 25 -23.99 -2.25 -7.00
CA PRO A 25 -24.52 -2.95 -8.17
C PRO A 25 -23.82 -2.52 -9.47
N THR A 26 -23.62 -3.48 -10.38
CA THR A 26 -22.99 -3.25 -11.69
C THR A 26 -23.59 -2.04 -12.41
N GLY A 27 -22.74 -1.12 -12.85
CA GLY A 27 -23.14 0.12 -13.54
C GLY A 27 -23.39 1.32 -12.63
N LYS A 28 -23.38 1.17 -11.30
CA LYS A 28 -23.39 2.29 -10.36
C LYS A 28 -21.97 2.76 -10.06
N ARG A 29 -21.78 4.07 -9.95
CA ARG A 29 -20.50 4.71 -9.58
C ARG A 29 -20.56 5.30 -8.18
N CYS A 30 -19.40 5.42 -7.55
CA CYS A 30 -19.29 6.05 -6.25
C CYS A 30 -19.70 7.53 -6.31
N ARG A 31 -20.61 7.95 -5.42
CA ARG A 31 -21.03 9.36 -5.26
C ARG A 31 -20.40 10.04 -4.05
N GLU A 32 -19.84 9.27 -3.12
CA GLU A 32 -19.25 9.79 -1.88
C GLU A 32 -17.74 10.11 -2.01
N CYS A 33 -17.16 10.02 -3.22
CA CYS A 33 -15.74 10.29 -3.49
C CYS A 33 -15.24 11.61 -2.87
N GLU A 34 -16.04 12.68 -2.93
CA GLU A 34 -15.70 13.98 -2.35
C GLU A 34 -15.58 13.93 -0.82
N ARG A 35 -16.47 13.17 -0.17
CA ARG A 35 -16.49 13.01 1.29
C ARG A 35 -15.22 12.31 1.76
N PHE A 36 -14.80 11.26 1.07
CA PHE A 36 -13.56 10.55 1.39
C PHE A 36 -12.33 11.36 1.02
N ALA A 37 -12.36 12.11 -0.09
CA ALA A 37 -11.23 12.96 -0.50
C ALA A 37 -10.87 13.97 0.60
N ARG A 38 -11.87 14.61 1.23
CA ARG A 38 -11.63 15.53 2.36
C ARG A 38 -10.99 14.81 3.56
N LYS A 39 -11.52 13.64 3.92
CA LYS A 39 -10.96 12.82 5.00
C LYS A 39 -9.53 12.39 4.71
N ILE A 40 -9.22 12.02 3.47
CA ILE A 40 -7.87 11.66 3.04
C ILE A 40 -6.92 12.85 3.18
N VAL A 41 -7.33 14.06 2.79
CA VAL A 41 -6.50 15.27 2.96
C VAL A 41 -6.25 15.53 4.45
N ASN A 42 -7.29 15.49 5.29
CA ASN A 42 -7.13 15.67 6.73
C ASN A 42 -6.18 14.62 7.30
N ASN A 43 -6.39 13.33 6.98
CA ASN A 43 -5.49 12.26 7.41
C ASN A 43 -4.05 12.49 6.93
N MET A 44 -3.82 12.90 5.68
CA MET A 44 -2.48 13.17 5.16
C MET A 44 -1.78 14.33 5.88
N ASN A 45 -2.55 15.32 6.37
CA ASN A 45 -2.01 16.52 7.02
C ASN A 45 -1.96 16.43 8.55
N ASP A 46 -2.79 15.59 9.17
CA ASP A 46 -2.93 15.44 10.62
C ASP A 46 -2.23 14.18 11.15
N SER A 47 -1.91 13.21 10.28
CA SER A 47 -1.16 12.01 10.70
C SER A 47 0.35 12.24 10.70
N SER A 48 1.03 11.62 11.67
CA SER A 48 2.48 11.62 11.73
C SER A 48 3.10 10.94 10.51
N THR A 49 4.09 11.60 9.90
CA THR A 49 4.82 11.06 8.75
C THR A 49 6.10 10.35 9.19
N ARG A 50 6.44 9.23 8.54
CA ARG A 50 7.67 8.46 8.82
C ARG A 50 8.98 9.25 8.60
N LEU A 51 8.93 10.38 7.91
CA LEU A 51 10.11 11.19 7.62
C LEU A 51 10.42 12.19 8.74
N ILE A 52 9.40 12.65 9.45
CA ILE A 52 9.52 13.77 10.41
C ILE A 52 9.09 13.34 11.81
N GLY A 53 8.36 12.24 11.96
CA GLY A 53 7.81 11.80 13.23
C GLY A 53 6.62 12.63 13.72
N MET A 54 6.18 13.64 12.96
CA MET A 54 5.04 14.50 13.29
C MET A 54 4.12 14.76 12.09
N SER A 55 2.96 15.35 12.37
CA SER A 55 1.98 15.72 11.35
C SER A 55 2.49 16.90 10.50
N PRO A 56 2.19 16.97 9.20
CA PRO A 56 2.53 18.13 8.38
C PRO A 56 1.97 19.45 8.92
N ASN A 57 0.77 19.44 9.50
CA ASN A 57 0.14 20.62 10.10
C ASN A 57 0.91 21.13 11.32
N ASP A 58 1.47 20.23 12.13
CA ASP A 58 2.29 20.63 13.28
C ASP A 58 3.69 21.03 12.85
N ALA A 59 4.28 20.32 11.87
CA ALA A 59 5.58 20.64 11.31
C ALA A 59 5.61 22.07 10.74
N THR A 60 4.55 22.50 10.04
CA THR A 60 4.48 23.84 9.41
C THR A 60 4.52 24.97 10.43
N LYS A 61 4.18 24.71 11.70
CA LYS A 61 4.23 25.71 12.78
C LYS A 61 5.63 25.89 13.36
N LEU A 62 6.56 24.99 13.07
CA LEU A 62 7.94 25.01 13.59
C LEU A 62 8.87 25.77 12.63
N GLU A 63 9.80 26.56 13.18
CA GLU A 63 10.79 27.31 12.39
C GLU A 63 11.79 26.39 11.69
N ARG A 64 12.16 25.28 12.34
CA ARG A 64 13.08 24.28 11.79
C ARG A 64 12.55 22.89 12.08
N ILE A 65 12.69 22.02 11.07
CA ILE A 65 12.27 20.63 11.11
C ILE A 65 13.49 19.79 10.77
N TYR A 66 13.80 18.82 11.62
CA TYR A 66 14.80 17.81 11.35
C TYR A 66 14.10 16.53 10.90
N SER A 67 14.70 15.82 9.95
CA SER A 67 14.20 14.50 9.54
C SER A 67 14.55 13.48 10.62
N GLU A 68 13.65 12.53 10.86
CA GLU A 68 13.98 11.39 11.70
C GLU A 68 15.10 10.58 11.05
N ALA A 69 16.01 10.08 11.89
CA ALA A 69 17.07 9.20 11.44
C ALA A 69 16.44 7.96 10.79
N SER A 70 16.84 7.65 9.56
CA SER A 70 16.39 6.43 8.90
C SER A 70 16.77 5.24 9.78
N VAL A 71 15.79 4.40 10.12
CA VAL A 71 16.05 3.14 10.83
C VAL A 71 17.12 2.38 10.05
N LYS A 72 18.26 2.10 10.69
CA LYS A 72 19.31 1.29 10.07
C LYS A 72 18.74 -0.09 9.77
N TYR A 73 18.83 -0.50 8.52
CA TYR A 73 18.41 -1.83 8.12
C TYR A 73 19.46 -2.83 8.63
N ASN A 74 19.12 -3.58 9.67
CA ASN A 74 20.04 -4.52 10.32
C ASN A 74 20.11 -5.89 9.61
N ARG A 75 19.37 -6.07 8.51
CA ARG A 75 19.47 -7.33 7.76
C ARG A 75 20.80 -7.33 7.00
N PRO A 76 21.55 -8.44 7.01
CA PRO A 76 22.64 -8.60 6.07
C PRO A 76 22.08 -8.45 4.64
N ILE A 77 22.74 -7.66 3.80
CA ILE A 77 22.42 -7.51 2.39
C ILE A 77 23.62 -8.05 1.61
N GLY A 78 23.38 -8.97 0.67
CA GLY A 78 24.42 -9.53 -0.19
C GLY A 78 25.02 -10.85 0.31
N VAL A 79 26.35 -10.96 0.31
CA VAL A 79 27.08 -12.24 0.52
C VAL A 79 26.78 -12.88 1.88
N ASP A 80 26.46 -12.06 2.88
CA ASP A 80 26.18 -12.51 4.25
C ASP A 80 24.68 -12.86 4.49
N GLU A 81 23.84 -12.82 3.45
CA GLU A 81 22.46 -13.30 3.55
C GLU A 81 22.44 -14.83 3.71
N SER A 82 21.83 -15.33 4.80
CA SER A 82 21.66 -16.77 4.99
C SER A 82 20.82 -17.35 3.85
N GLN A 83 21.45 -18.15 3.00
CA GLN A 83 20.77 -18.88 1.93
C GLN A 83 19.73 -19.81 2.56
N LEU A 84 18.55 -19.89 1.94
CA LEU A 84 17.59 -20.92 2.31
C LEU A 84 18.24 -22.30 2.13
N PRO A 85 17.97 -23.27 3.02
CA PRO A 85 18.48 -24.63 2.85
C PRO A 85 18.06 -25.14 1.48
N LYS A 86 19.03 -25.65 0.71
CA LYS A 86 18.78 -26.32 -0.56
C LYS A 86 18.19 -27.67 -0.23
N ASP A 87 16.87 -27.76 -0.17
CA ASP A 87 16.21 -29.06 -0.27
C ASP A 87 16.34 -29.52 -1.73
N ASP A 88 16.82 -30.74 -1.95
CA ASP A 88 16.98 -31.38 -3.27
C ASP A 88 15.65 -31.54 -4.05
N SER A 89 14.54 -31.07 -3.47
CA SER A 89 13.22 -30.93 -4.09
C SER A 89 12.96 -29.53 -4.64
N GLU A 90 14.00 -28.77 -4.96
CA GLU A 90 13.89 -27.41 -5.52
C GLU A 90 13.02 -27.44 -6.80
N PRO A 91 11.83 -26.80 -6.84
CA PRO A 91 11.08 -26.69 -8.08
C PRO A 91 11.91 -25.81 -9.01
N GLN A 92 12.44 -26.39 -10.10
CA GLN A 92 13.01 -25.61 -11.19
C GLN A 92 11.99 -24.54 -11.57
N ARG A 93 12.29 -23.25 -11.35
CA ARG A 93 11.36 -22.17 -11.69
C ARG A 93 10.98 -22.29 -13.16
N PRO A 94 9.74 -22.65 -13.52
CA PRO A 94 9.31 -22.61 -14.90
C PRO A 94 8.48 -21.33 -15.00
N PHE A 95 9.10 -20.17 -15.10
CA PHE A 95 8.35 -18.96 -15.44
C PHE A 95 8.07 -18.95 -16.95
N VAL A 96 7.28 -19.92 -17.41
CA VAL A 96 6.70 -19.96 -18.75
C VAL A 96 5.30 -19.36 -18.63
N ARG A 97 5.15 -18.13 -19.14
CA ARG A 97 3.89 -17.35 -19.08
C ARG A 97 2.67 -18.10 -19.64
N GLU A 98 2.88 -19.03 -20.56
CA GLU A 98 1.81 -19.72 -21.31
C GLU A 98 1.03 -20.74 -20.46
N GLN A 99 1.61 -21.29 -19.38
CA GLN A 99 0.92 -22.23 -18.49
C GLN A 99 -0.05 -21.56 -17.51
N LEU A 100 0.10 -20.25 -17.25
CA LEU A 100 -0.80 -19.49 -16.37
C LEU A 100 -2.19 -19.24 -16.97
N MET A 101 -2.36 -19.41 -18.28
CA MET A 101 -3.64 -19.18 -18.96
C MET A 101 -4.62 -20.37 -18.81
N HIS A 102 -4.17 -21.50 -18.27
CA HIS A 102 -4.95 -22.74 -18.16
C HIS A 102 -5.36 -23.07 -16.72
N ILE A 103 -5.74 -22.07 -15.93
CA ILE A 103 -6.38 -22.34 -14.63
C ILE A 103 -7.79 -22.86 -14.91
N LYS A 104 -7.97 -24.19 -14.87
CA LYS A 104 -9.28 -24.87 -14.93
C LYS A 104 -10.10 -24.67 -13.65
N GLU A 105 -9.47 -24.23 -12.57
CA GLU A 105 -10.10 -24.08 -11.27
C GLU A 105 -10.72 -22.70 -11.08
N LYS A 106 -11.89 -22.69 -10.45
CA LYS A 106 -12.62 -21.47 -10.08
C LYS A 106 -11.69 -20.63 -9.20
N PRO A 107 -11.39 -19.36 -9.55
CA PRO A 107 -10.48 -18.55 -8.75
C PRO A 107 -11.05 -18.43 -7.33
N MET A 108 -10.37 -19.06 -6.37
CA MET A 108 -10.74 -18.92 -4.97
C MET A 108 -10.38 -17.51 -4.52
N LEU A 109 -11.31 -16.87 -3.81
CA LEU A 109 -11.04 -15.57 -3.20
C LEU A 109 -9.84 -15.71 -2.26
N PRO A 110 -8.92 -14.73 -2.23
CA PRO A 110 -7.82 -14.74 -1.30
C PRO A 110 -8.31 -14.85 0.15
N PRO A 111 -7.55 -15.52 1.04
CA PRO A 111 -7.86 -15.61 2.46
C PRO A 111 -8.23 -14.26 3.08
N ARG A 112 -9.23 -14.26 3.95
CA ARG A 112 -9.85 -13.04 4.52
C ARG A 112 -8.86 -12.10 5.22
N TRP A 113 -7.79 -12.63 5.81
CA TRP A 113 -6.73 -11.85 6.46
C TRP A 113 -5.98 -10.93 5.48
N ILE A 114 -5.89 -11.28 4.18
CA ILE A 114 -5.32 -10.41 3.13
C ILE A 114 -6.21 -9.18 2.90
N LEU A 115 -7.52 -9.30 3.17
CA LEU A 115 -8.48 -8.22 3.05
C LEU A 115 -8.56 -7.38 4.33
N GLU A 116 -8.20 -7.94 5.48
CA GLU A 116 -8.24 -7.29 6.80
C GLU A 116 -7.15 -6.22 6.97
N ASP A 117 -6.00 -6.36 6.29
CA ASP A 117 -4.95 -5.32 6.23
C ASP A 117 -5.37 -4.09 5.41
N ASN A 118 -6.53 -4.13 4.75
CA ASN A 118 -7.18 -2.91 4.30
C ASN A 118 -7.88 -2.26 5.49
N GLN A 119 -7.09 -1.72 6.42
CA GLN A 119 -7.51 -0.53 7.13
C GLN A 119 -8.03 0.43 6.07
N ILE A 120 -9.35 0.55 6.01
CA ILE A 120 -10.01 1.60 5.29
C ILE A 120 -9.42 2.87 5.91
N TYR A 121 -8.55 3.55 5.16
CA TYR A 121 -7.99 4.84 5.54
C TYR A 121 -9.13 5.88 5.41
N ILE A 122 -10.10 5.80 6.33
CA ILE A 122 -11.13 6.81 6.59
C ILE A 122 -10.57 7.80 7.61
#